data_AF-A0A7Y8M300-F1
#
_entry.id   AF-A0A7Y8M300-F1
#
_cell.length_a   1.000
_cell.length_b   1.000
_cell.length_c   1.000
_cell.angle_alpha   90.00
_cell.angle_beta   90.00
_cell.angle_gamma   90.00
#
_symmetry.space_group_name_H-M   'P 1'
#
loop_
_entity.id
_entity.type
_entity.pdbx_description
1 polymer ?
#
loop_
_entity_poly.entity_id
_entity_poly.type
_entity_poly.pdbx_seq_one_letter_code
_entity_poly.pdbx_strand_id
1 'polypeptide(L)'
;MKSKKSDTSKIPSAPLADRVRPKSLAEFYGQEHLVGEGKPIRLMIENKNISPFILWGPPGTGKTTLAQIIAEETDSKFYQISAVSAGVKEVR
;
A
#
# COMPACT_ATOMS: atom_id res chain seq x y z
N MET A 1 -31.51 15.48 -36.90
CA MET A 1 -30.54 14.37 -36.96
C MET A 1 -29.81 14.28 -35.62
N LYS A 2 -30.08 13.24 -34.83
CA LYS A 2 -29.43 12.99 -33.53
C LYS A 2 -28.03 12.42 -33.80
N SER A 3 -26.99 13.22 -33.59
CA SER A 3 -25.61 12.73 -33.59
C SER A 3 -25.33 12.04 -32.25
N LYS A 4 -25.11 10.73 -32.29
CA LYS A 4 -24.69 9.90 -31.15
C LYS A 4 -23.34 10.41 -30.63
N LYS A 5 -23.33 11.02 -29.45
CA LYS A 5 -22.09 11.15 -28.66
C LYS A 5 -21.66 9.75 -28.24
N SER A 6 -20.47 9.36 -28.68
CA SER A 6 -19.78 8.12 -28.30
C SER A 6 -19.63 8.03 -26.79
N ASP A 7 -20.00 6.89 -26.21
CA ASP A 7 -19.84 6.54 -24.80
C ASP A 7 -18.37 6.59 -24.35
N THR A 8 -17.93 7.70 -23.77
CA THR A 8 -16.71 7.77 -22.94
C THR A 8 -17.05 7.35 -21.51
N SER A 9 -17.56 6.13 -21.34
CA SER A 9 -17.96 5.61 -20.04
C SER A 9 -16.74 5.27 -19.18
N LYS A 10 -16.41 6.18 -18.27
CA LYS A 10 -15.70 5.96 -16.98
C LYS A 10 -14.30 5.34 -17.04
N ILE A 11 -13.29 6.13 -17.40
CA ILE A 11 -11.92 5.84 -16.96
C ILE A 11 -11.84 6.22 -15.47
N PRO A 12 -11.49 5.29 -14.56
CA PRO A 12 -11.31 5.63 -13.15
C PRO A 12 -10.27 6.75 -12.99
N SER A 13 -10.55 7.72 -12.12
CA SER A 13 -9.67 8.90 -11.92
C SER A 13 -8.30 8.53 -11.33
N ALA A 14 -8.17 7.38 -10.68
CA ALA A 14 -6.93 6.94 -10.07
C ALA A 14 -5.96 6.29 -11.11
N PRO A 15 -4.64 6.55 -11.01
CA PRO A 15 -3.63 5.85 -11.79
C PRO A 15 -3.78 4.33 -11.72
N LEU A 16 -3.36 3.61 -12.77
CA LEU A 16 -3.46 2.15 -12.79
C LEU A 16 -2.69 1.51 -11.63
N ALA A 17 -1.50 2.03 -11.32
CA ALA A 17 -0.65 1.54 -10.25
C ALA A 17 -1.37 1.52 -8.90
N ASP A 18 -2.20 2.52 -8.60
CA ASP A 18 -2.97 2.57 -7.35
C ASP A 18 -4.17 1.62 -7.36
N ARG A 19 -4.73 1.34 -8.55
CA ARG A 19 -5.86 0.43 -8.72
C ARG A 19 -5.49 -1.04 -8.59
N VAL A 20 -4.27 -1.41 -8.99
CA VAL A 20 -3.79 -2.81 -8.99
C VAL A 20 -2.98 -3.18 -7.75
N ARG A 21 -2.89 -2.28 -6.75
CA ARG A 21 -2.19 -2.59 -5.50
C ARG A 21 -2.88 -3.77 -4.80
N PRO A 22 -2.11 -4.79 -4.39
CA PRO A 22 -2.58 -5.84 -3.50
C PRO A 22 -3.24 -5.28 -2.24
N LYS A 23 -4.36 -5.87 -1.83
CA LYS A 23 -5.13 -5.45 -0.64
C LYS A 23 -4.94 -6.35 0.57
N SER A 24 -4.30 -7.49 0.39
CA SER A 24 -4.03 -8.45 1.46
C SER A 24 -2.65 -9.03 1.31
N LEU A 25 -2.14 -9.62 2.39
CA LEU A 25 -0.84 -10.30 2.34
C LEU A 25 -0.85 -11.49 1.37
N ALA A 26 -2.01 -12.11 1.14
CA ALA A 26 -2.19 -13.21 0.20
C ALA A 26 -2.04 -12.78 -1.27
N GLU A 27 -2.35 -11.53 -1.59
CA GLU A 27 -2.19 -10.95 -2.94
C GLU A 27 -0.80 -10.35 -3.17
N PHE A 28 0.01 -10.21 -2.11
CA PHE A 28 1.33 -9.62 -2.20
C PHE A 28 2.35 -10.63 -2.74
N TYR A 29 2.91 -10.33 -3.91
CA TYR A 29 3.87 -11.21 -4.57
C TYR A 29 5.32 -10.79 -4.30
N GLY A 30 6.18 -11.77 -3.98
CA GLY A 30 7.59 -11.57 -3.67
C GLY A 30 7.87 -11.26 -2.19
N GLN A 31 9.15 -11.05 -1.88
CA GLN A 31 9.65 -10.77 -0.52
C GLN A 31 9.32 -11.88 0.49
N GLU A 32 9.30 -13.14 0.06
CA GLU A 32 8.94 -14.32 0.88
C GLU A 32 9.83 -14.46 2.12
N HIS A 33 11.05 -13.93 2.07
CA HIS A 33 11.95 -13.87 3.21
C HIS A 33 11.47 -12.93 4.34
N LEU A 34 10.56 -11.99 4.05
CA LEU A 34 9.94 -11.07 5.01
C LEU A 34 8.49 -11.44 5.34
N VAL A 35 7.70 -11.82 4.32
CA VAL A 35 6.24 -12.03 4.43
C VAL A 35 5.81 -13.50 4.37
N GLY A 36 6.77 -14.43 4.21
CA GLY A 36 6.50 -15.86 4.23
C GLY A 36 6.06 -16.35 5.61
N GLU A 37 5.67 -17.62 5.67
CA GLU A 37 5.30 -18.29 6.91
C GLU A 37 6.44 -18.22 7.95
N GLY A 38 6.10 -17.86 9.18
CA GLY A 38 7.06 -17.72 10.28
C GLY A 38 8.08 -16.58 10.11
N LYS A 39 7.90 -15.69 9.13
CA LYS A 39 8.81 -14.55 8.91
C LYS A 39 8.40 -13.31 9.71
N PRO A 40 9.34 -12.37 9.96
CA PRO A 40 9.12 -11.30 10.92
C PRO A 40 7.87 -10.45 10.65
N ILE A 41 7.63 -10.02 9.40
CA ILE A 41 6.48 -9.16 9.09
C ILE A 41 5.18 -9.95 9.25
N ARG A 42 5.16 -11.20 8.78
CA ARG A 42 3.99 -12.07 8.91
C ARG A 42 3.64 -12.32 10.38
N LEU A 43 4.63 -12.63 11.21
CA LEU A 43 4.43 -12.82 12.65
C LEU A 43 3.92 -11.53 13.32
N MET A 44 4.39 -10.35 12.93
CA MET A 44 3.89 -9.08 13.48
C MET A 44 2.41 -8.86 13.12
N ILE A 45 2.03 -9.16 11.88
CA ILE A 45 0.64 -9.06 11.41
C ILE A 45 -0.24 -10.07 12.16
N GLU A 46 0.14 -11.34 12.19
CA GLU A 46 -0.64 -12.43 12.81
C GLU A 46 -0.84 -12.21 14.32
N ASN A 47 0.16 -11.67 15.01
CA ASN A 47 0.07 -11.34 16.43
C ASN A 47 -0.56 -9.97 16.72
N LYS A 48 -0.94 -9.20 15.68
CA LYS A 48 -1.40 -7.80 15.77
C LYS A 48 -0.48 -6.92 16.64
N ASN A 49 0.82 -7.18 16.58
CA ASN A 49 1.82 -6.48 17.38
C ASN A 49 2.92 -5.93 16.46
N ILE A 50 2.76 -4.66 16.08
CA ILE A 50 3.67 -3.96 15.17
C ILE A 50 4.77 -3.26 15.97
N SER A 51 5.99 -3.76 15.85
CA SER A 51 7.18 -3.03 16.32
C SER A 51 7.53 -1.88 15.37
N PRO A 52 8.15 -0.78 15.83
CA PRO A 52 8.67 0.26 14.94
C PRO A 52 9.74 -0.31 13.98
N PHE A 53 9.62 -0.05 12.68
CA PHE A 53 10.60 -0.48 11.67
C PHE A 53 10.65 0.48 10.47
N ILE A 54 11.66 0.27 9.62
CA ILE A 54 11.83 0.97 8.34
C ILE A 54 11.83 -0.05 7.21
N LEU A 55 11.03 0.20 6.17
CA LEU A 55 11.09 -0.56 4.92
C LEU A 55 12.08 0.11 3.97
N TRP A 56 13.15 -0.60 3.60
CA TRP A 56 14.19 -0.10 2.70
C TRP A 56 14.32 -0.98 1.45
N GLY A 57 14.53 -0.36 0.29
CA GLY A 57 14.76 -1.06 -0.96
C GLY A 57 14.51 -0.22 -2.22
N PRO A 58 14.88 -0.73 -3.41
CA PRO A 58 14.71 -0.05 -4.71
C PRO A 58 13.27 0.44 -4.99
N PRO A 59 13.06 1.42 -5.88
CA PRO A 59 11.71 1.85 -6.25
C PRO A 59 10.90 0.69 -6.83
N GLY A 60 9.59 0.64 -6.56
CA GLY A 60 8.71 -0.41 -7.09
C GLY A 60 8.69 -1.74 -6.33
N THR A 61 9.51 -1.93 -5.27
CA THR A 61 9.51 -3.18 -4.47
C THR A 61 8.32 -3.39 -3.55
N GLY A 62 7.29 -2.53 -3.63
CA GLY A 62 6.06 -2.70 -2.85
C GLY A 62 6.09 -2.14 -1.42
N LYS A 63 7.09 -1.33 -1.03
CA LYS A 63 7.19 -0.77 0.35
C LYS A 63 5.91 -0.05 0.82
N THR A 64 5.39 0.87 0.00
CA THR A 64 4.18 1.63 0.35
C THR A 64 2.96 0.72 0.42
N THR A 65 2.83 -0.22 -0.52
CA THR A 65 1.76 -1.22 -0.53
C THR A 65 1.83 -2.11 0.72
N LEU A 66 3.02 -2.59 1.09
CA LEU A 66 3.20 -3.46 2.24
C LEU A 66 2.85 -2.73 3.55
N ALA A 67 3.21 -1.45 3.68
CA ALA A 67 2.81 -0.64 4.82
C ALA A 67 1.28 -0.46 4.92
N GLN A 68 0.59 -0.32 3.78
CA GLN A 68 -0.87 -0.26 3.73
C GLN A 68 -1.50 -1.59 4.16
N ILE A 69 -1.03 -2.71 3.59
CA ILE A 69 -1.50 -4.05 3.95
C ILE A 69 -1.32 -4.32 5.43
N ILE A 70 -0.15 -4.01 5.99
CA ILE A 70 0.13 -4.20 7.42
C ILE A 70 -0.92 -3.46 8.26
N ALA A 71 -1.22 -2.21 7.93
CA ALA A 71 -2.20 -1.42 8.67
C ALA A 71 -3.64 -1.96 8.53
N GLU A 72 -4.04 -2.41 7.34
CA GLU A 72 -5.35 -3.01 7.11
C GLU A 72 -5.50 -4.34 7.89
N GLU A 73 -4.51 -5.23 7.83
CA GLU A 73 -4.54 -6.54 8.50
C GLU A 73 -4.43 -6.43 10.04
N THR A 74 -3.82 -5.37 10.56
CA THR A 74 -3.73 -5.10 12.00
C THR A 74 -4.76 -4.09 12.51
N ASP A 75 -5.80 -3.77 11.73
CA ASP A 75 -6.86 -2.81 12.10
C ASP A 75 -6.32 -1.46 12.61
N SER A 76 -5.20 -1.01 12.06
CA SER A 76 -4.43 0.13 12.53
C SER A 76 -4.70 1.39 11.70
N LYS A 77 -4.58 2.56 12.31
CA LYS A 77 -4.69 3.83 11.56
C LYS A 77 -3.45 4.02 10.69
N PHE A 78 -3.65 4.27 9.40
CA PHE A 78 -2.57 4.51 8.45
C PHE A 78 -2.45 6.00 8.13
N TYR A 79 -1.24 6.56 8.32
CA TYR A 79 -0.91 7.95 7.99
C TYR A 79 0.27 7.96 7.03
N GLN A 80 0.10 8.58 5.87
CA GLN A 80 1.17 8.69 4.87
C GLN A 80 1.68 10.13 4.79
N ILE A 81 2.96 10.30 5.09
CA ILE A 81 3.67 11.58 4.97
C ILE A 81 4.81 11.38 3.98
N SER A 82 4.94 12.31 3.02
CA SER A 82 6.03 12.30 2.03
C SER A 82 7.06 13.35 2.41
N ALA A 83 8.29 12.94 2.69
CA ALA A 83 9.38 13.85 3.06
C ALA A 83 9.73 14.88 1.95
N VAL A 84 9.33 14.62 0.70
CA VAL A 84 9.59 15.53 -0.43
C VAL A 84 8.57 16.66 -0.49
N SER A 85 7.33 16.40 -0.06
CA SER A 85 6.24 17.38 -0.10
C SER A 85 5.87 17.93 1.27
N ALA A 86 6.33 17.30 2.36
CA ALA A 86 5.94 17.66 3.70
C ALA A 86 6.76 18.82 4.26
N GLY A 87 6.07 19.84 4.76
CA GLY A 87 6.66 20.92 5.53
C GLY A 87 6.68 20.64 7.04
N VAL A 88 7.42 21.44 7.80
CA VAL A 88 7.55 21.32 9.28
C VAL A 88 6.19 21.34 10.00
N LYS A 89 5.17 21.97 9.40
CA LYS A 89 3.81 22.05 9.95
C LYS A 89 3.03 20.73 9.88
N GLU A 90 3.35 19.84 8.93
CA GLU A 90 2.63 18.56 8.72
C GLU A 90 3.22 17.42 9.56
N VAL A 91 4.42 17.64 10.13
CA VAL A 91 5.15 16.66 10.96
C VAL A 91 4.90 16.88 12.46
N ARG A 92 4.30 18.02 12.84
CA ARG A 92 4.03 18.40 14.24
C ARG A 92 2.63 18.04 14.71
#